data_AF-A0A803N696-F1
#
_entry.id   AF-A0A803N696-F1
#
_cell.length_a   1.000
_cell.length_b   1.000
_cell.length_c   1.000
_cell.angle_alpha   90.00
_cell.angle_beta   90.00
_cell.angle_gamma   90.00
#
_symmetry.space_group_name_H-M   'P 1'
#
loop_
_entity.id
_entity.type
_entity.pdbx_description
1 polymer ?
#
loop_
_entity_poly.entity_id
_entity_poly.type
_entity_poly.pdbx_seq_one_letter_code
_entity_poly.pdbx_strand_id
1 'polypeptide(L)'
;METQLQALEKRLEAHALASNQRMEDLSSASTRKFEDLLHMLQSLKEQMADSRSPRSEDRVNQPKMGYIPKLEFPKFDGSNPRVWIKKRCKYFTLCKIPDDQKVDLASLNMIDKAEN
;
A
#
# COMPACT_ATOMS: atom_id res chain seq x y z
N MET A 1 -12.57 -65.79 -5.96
CA MET A 1 -11.63 -64.89 -5.26
C MET A 1 -11.20 -63.72 -6.15
N GLU A 2 -10.86 -63.97 -7.41
CA GLU A 2 -10.46 -62.96 -8.40
C GLU A 2 -11.42 -61.76 -8.55
N THR A 3 -12.73 -62.02 -8.52
CA THR A 3 -13.77 -60.99 -8.65
C THR A 3 -13.84 -60.00 -7.49
N GLN A 4 -13.44 -60.40 -6.28
CA GLN A 4 -13.39 -59.48 -5.15
C GLN A 4 -12.15 -58.62 -5.15
N LEU A 5 -11.03 -59.14 -5.67
CA LEU A 5 -9.79 -58.38 -5.83
C LEU A 5 -10.00 -57.23 -6.82
N GLN A 6 -10.60 -57.52 -7.99
CA GLN A 6 -10.93 -56.50 -8.99
C GLN A 6 -11.91 -55.45 -8.47
N ALA A 7 -12.89 -55.85 -7.65
CA ALA A 7 -13.83 -54.91 -7.05
C ALA A 7 -13.16 -53.97 -6.05
N LEU A 8 -12.15 -54.45 -5.32
CA LEU A 8 -11.35 -53.63 -4.39
C LEU A 8 -10.45 -52.65 -5.14
N GLU A 9 -9.76 -53.10 -6.19
CA GLU A 9 -8.91 -52.25 -7.03
C GLU A 9 -9.70 -51.10 -7.66
N LYS A 10 -10.86 -51.41 -8.25
CA LYS A 10 -11.75 -50.40 -8.86
C LYS A 10 -12.24 -49.36 -7.85
N ARG A 11 -12.49 -49.76 -6.59
CA ARG A 11 -12.89 -48.81 -5.52
C ARG A 11 -11.72 -47.92 -5.10
N LEU A 12 -10.51 -48.46 -5.06
CA LEU A 12 -9.31 -47.69 -4.74
C LEU A 12 -9.02 -46.63 -5.82
N GLU A 13 -9.10 -47.02 -7.10
CA GLU A 13 -8.96 -46.09 -8.23
C GLU A 13 -10.04 -45.01 -8.23
N ALA A 14 -11.31 -45.38 -8.02
CA ALA A 14 -12.40 -44.42 -7.95
C ALA A 14 -12.19 -43.40 -6.82
N HIS A 15 -11.67 -43.83 -5.67
CA HIS A 15 -11.35 -42.94 -4.56
C HIS A 15 -10.18 -42.00 -4.90
N ALA A 16 -9.12 -42.51 -5.54
CA ALA A 16 -7.98 -41.69 -5.95
C ALA A 16 -8.38 -40.61 -6.97
N LEU A 17 -9.20 -40.96 -7.95
CA LEU A 17 -9.75 -40.02 -8.94
C LEU A 17 -10.65 -38.96 -8.27
N ALA A 18 -11.54 -39.37 -7.36
CA ALA A 18 -12.39 -38.44 -6.64
C ALA A 18 -11.59 -37.46 -5.76
N SER A 19 -10.50 -37.94 -5.14
CA SER A 19 -9.60 -37.11 -4.35
C SER A 19 -8.88 -36.06 -5.22
N ASN A 20 -8.35 -36.47 -6.38
CA ASN A 20 -7.69 -35.56 -7.31
C ASN A 20 -8.67 -34.53 -7.89
N GLN A 21 -9.86 -34.96 -8.31
CA GLN A 21 -10.89 -34.07 -8.85
C GLN A 21 -11.25 -32.98 -7.84
N ARG A 22 -11.43 -33.36 -6.56
CA ARG A 22 -11.73 -32.41 -5.48
C ARG A 22 -10.61 -31.39 -5.26
N MET A 23 -9.35 -31.81 -5.41
CA MET A 23 -8.20 -30.90 -5.29
C MET A 23 -8.16 -29.91 -6.45
N GLU A 24 -8.45 -30.35 -7.68
CA GLU A 24 -8.54 -29.50 -8.86
C GLU A 24 -9.70 -28.49 -8.77
N ASP A 25 -10.86 -28.93 -8.26
CA ASP A 25 -12.02 -28.05 -8.06
C ASP A 25 -11.71 -26.95 -7.04
N LEU A 26 -11.04 -27.30 -5.94
CA LEU A 26 -10.60 -26.34 -4.92
C LEU A 26 -9.56 -25.36 -5.47
N SER A 27 -8.58 -25.86 -6.24
CA SER A 27 -7.57 -25.02 -6.89
C SER A 27 -8.22 -24.05 -7.88
N SER A 28 -9.13 -24.55 -8.72
CA SER A 28 -9.86 -23.76 -9.71
C SER A 28 -10.72 -22.69 -9.05
N ALA A 29 -11.42 -23.03 -7.96
CA ALA A 29 -12.19 -22.06 -7.18
C ALA A 29 -11.31 -20.99 -6.53
N SER A 30 -10.12 -21.37 -6.06
CA SER A 30 -9.16 -20.42 -5.47
C SER A 30 -8.62 -19.44 -6.53
N THR A 31 -8.24 -19.93 -7.71
CA THR A 31 -7.76 -19.10 -8.82
C THR A 31 -8.81 -18.08 -9.25
N ARG A 32 -10.07 -18.50 -9.41
CA ARG A 32 -11.17 -17.60 -9.78
C ARG A 32 -11.35 -16.46 -8.78
N LYS A 33 -11.34 -16.78 -7.48
CA LYS A 33 -11.41 -15.74 -6.41
C LYS A 33 -10.25 -14.75 -6.48
N PHE A 34 -9.05 -15.24 -6.83
CA PHE A 34 -7.89 -14.38 -7.00
C PHE A 34 -8.01 -13.46 -8.22
N GLU A 35 -8.50 -13.97 -9.35
CA GLU A 35 -8.78 -13.16 -10.54
C GLU A 35 -9.85 -12.09 -10.28
N ASP A 36 -10.93 -12.44 -9.57
CA ASP A 36 -11.97 -11.49 -9.18
C ASP A 36 -11.42 -10.36 -8.31
N LEU A 37 -10.52 -10.69 -7.37
CA LEU A 37 -9.84 -9.70 -6.52
C LEU A 37 -8.92 -8.80 -7.32
N LEU A 38 -8.16 -9.35 -8.27
CA LEU A 38 -7.31 -8.57 -9.17
C LEU A 38 -8.14 -7.57 -10.00
N HIS A 39 -9.30 -8.00 -10.51
CA HIS A 39 -10.21 -7.14 -11.26
C HIS A 39 -10.76 -6.00 -10.38
N MET A 40 -11.11 -6.29 -9.13
CA MET A 40 -11.57 -5.28 -8.17
C MET A 40 -10.49 -4.21 -7.90
N LEU A 41 -9.23 -4.63 -7.71
CA LEU A 41 -8.11 -3.69 -7.51
C LEU A 41 -7.85 -2.83 -8.75
N GLN A 42 -7.99 -3.40 -9.94
CA GLN A 42 -7.82 -2.65 -11.19
C GLN A 42 -8.92 -1.59 -11.36
N SER A 43 -10.18 -1.93 -11.08
CA SER A 43 -11.30 -0.97 -11.14
C SER A 43 -11.11 0.18 -10.13
N LEU A 44 -10.65 -0.13 -8.91
CA LEU A 44 -10.32 0.90 -7.91
C LEU A 44 -9.20 1.84 -8.39
N LYS A 45 -8.18 1.31 -9.06
CA LYS A 45 -7.08 2.11 -9.63
C LYS A 45 -7.58 3.04 -10.73
N GLU A 46 -8.50 2.59 -11.57
CA GLU A 46 -9.09 3.39 -12.66
C GLU A 46 -9.95 4.54 -12.12
N GLN A 47 -10.74 4.30 -11.07
CA GLN A 47 -11.52 5.35 -10.39
C GLN A 47 -10.62 6.43 -9.75
N MET A 48 -9.44 6.06 -9.25
CA MET A 48 -8.47 7.04 -8.72
C MET A 48 -7.72 7.81 -9.83
N ALA A 49 -7.71 7.32 -11.07
CA ALA A 49 -7.02 7.98 -12.18
C ALA A 49 -7.79 9.15 -12.79
N ASP A 50 -9.13 9.16 -12.69
CA ASP A 50 -10.04 10.16 -13.27
C ASP A 50 -10.20 11.44 -12.41
N SER A 51 -9.71 11.43 -11.17
CA SER A 51 -9.66 12.62 -10.31
C SER A 51 -8.55 13.61 -10.67
N ARG A 52 -7.84 13.42 -11.80
CA ARG A 52 -6.84 14.38 -12.29
C ARG A 52 -7.53 15.55 -13.01
N SER A 53 -8.15 16.41 -12.21
CA SER A 53 -8.47 17.78 -12.61
C SER A 53 -7.17 18.52 -12.99
N PRO A 54 -7.09 19.21 -14.14
CA PRO A 54 -5.94 20.00 -14.50
C PRO A 54 -6.09 21.37 -13.83
N ARG A 55 -5.77 21.49 -12.54
CA ARG A 55 -5.59 22.80 -11.91
C ARG A 55 -4.44 22.84 -10.91
N SER A 56 -3.65 23.89 -11.12
CA SER A 56 -2.54 24.40 -10.32
C SER A 56 -1.18 23.77 -10.59
N GLU A 57 -0.55 24.25 -11.66
CA GLU A 57 0.87 24.63 -11.65
C GLU A 57 1.16 25.42 -10.36
N ASP A 58 1.78 24.80 -9.34
CA ASP A 58 2.62 25.47 -8.32
C ASP A 58 3.14 24.50 -7.21
N ARG A 59 3.55 23.29 -7.56
CA ARG A 59 4.31 22.42 -6.62
C ARG A 59 5.46 21.71 -7.32
N VAL A 60 6.40 22.51 -7.81
CA VAL A 60 7.72 22.01 -8.16
C VAL A 60 8.40 21.59 -6.85
N ASN A 61 8.80 20.31 -6.73
CA ASN A 61 9.53 19.70 -5.61
C ASN A 61 8.75 19.15 -4.40
N GLN A 62 7.57 18.52 -4.58
CA GLN A 62 7.11 17.54 -3.58
C GLN A 62 7.49 16.12 -4.03
N PRO A 63 8.46 15.43 -3.39
CA PRO A 63 8.74 14.04 -3.69
C PRO A 63 7.48 13.22 -3.39
N LYS A 64 7.00 12.49 -4.41
CA LYS A 64 5.86 11.57 -4.32
C LYS A 64 6.27 10.35 -3.48
N MET A 65 6.37 10.53 -2.16
CA MET A 65 6.62 9.46 -1.19
C MET A 65 5.32 8.68 -0.99
N GLY A 66 5.32 7.41 -1.40
CA GLY A 66 4.17 6.52 -1.26
C GLY A 66 3.69 6.39 0.18
N TYR A 67 2.37 6.44 0.37
CA TYR A 67 1.62 6.00 1.55
C TYR A 67 2.10 6.45 2.94
N ILE A 68 2.81 7.58 3.06
CA ILE A 68 2.95 8.24 4.36
C ILE A 68 1.68 9.07 4.57
N PRO A 69 0.80 8.73 5.54
CA PRO A 69 -0.39 9.53 5.82
C PRO A 69 0.06 10.97 6.05
N LYS A 70 -0.51 11.91 5.26
CA LYS A 70 -0.11 13.32 5.09
C LYS A 70 0.51 13.90 6.37
N LEU A 71 1.80 13.66 6.56
CA LEU A 71 2.52 14.20 7.69
C LEU A 71 2.78 15.64 7.28
N GLU A 72 2.14 16.58 7.96
CA GLU A 72 2.37 17.99 7.73
C GLU A 72 3.66 18.40 8.45
N PHE A 73 4.44 19.25 7.78
CA PHE A 73 5.64 19.80 8.40
C PHE A 73 5.22 20.66 9.61
N PRO A 74 5.85 20.50 10.79
CA PRO A 74 5.48 21.27 11.96
C PRO A 74 5.81 22.76 11.74
N LYS A 75 4.78 23.60 11.79
CA LYS A 75 4.91 25.06 11.73
C LYS A 75 5.48 25.61 13.04
N PHE A 76 6.33 26.64 12.95
CA PHE A 76 6.90 27.32 14.12
C PHE A 76 6.29 28.71 14.27
N ASP A 77 5.57 28.96 15.36
CA ASP A 77 4.92 30.22 15.72
C ASP A 77 5.78 31.09 16.67
N GLY A 78 7.03 30.69 16.93
CA GLY A 78 7.89 31.30 17.96
C GLY A 78 7.70 30.72 19.36
N SER A 79 6.69 29.89 19.58
CA SER A 79 6.42 29.26 20.89
C SER A 79 7.16 27.94 21.02
N ASN A 80 7.77 27.69 22.19
CA ASN A 80 8.35 26.39 22.56
C ASN A 80 9.32 25.79 21.52
N PRO A 81 10.46 26.43 21.24
CA PRO A 81 11.43 25.99 20.22
C PRO A 81 11.92 24.56 20.43
N ARG A 82 12.05 24.11 21.69
CA ARG A 82 12.45 22.74 22.03
C ARG A 82 11.47 21.68 21.50
N VAL A 83 10.17 21.96 21.59
CA VAL A 83 9.11 21.05 21.12
C VAL A 83 9.08 21.04 19.59
N TRP A 84 9.24 22.21 18.97
CA TRP A 84 9.29 22.32 17.52
C TRP A 84 10.48 21.57 16.92
N ILE A 85 11.70 21.75 17.46
CA ILE A 85 12.90 21.02 17.02
C ILE A 85 12.66 19.50 17.11
N LYS A 86 12.09 19.01 18.21
CA LYS A 86 11.79 17.58 18.37
C LYS A 86 10.82 17.07 17.31
N LYS A 87 9.76 17.81 17.02
CA LYS A 87 8.76 17.45 15.98
C LYS A 87 9.38 17.48 14.57
N ARG A 88 10.19 18.51 14.27
CA ARG A 88 10.86 18.70 12.98
C ARG A 88 11.92 17.64 12.71
N CYS A 89 12.72 17.26 13.70
CA CYS A 89 13.67 16.15 13.58
C CYS A 89 12.94 14.82 13.32
N LYS A 90 11.85 14.55 14.03
CA LYS A 90 11.02 13.35 13.79
C LYS A 90 10.45 13.34 12.37
N TYR A 91 9.99 14.49 11.88
CA TYR A 91 9.50 14.66 10.50
C TYR A 91 10.56 14.28 9.47
N PHE A 92 11.79 14.78 9.61
CA PHE A 92 12.87 14.47 8.69
C PHE A 92 13.29 13.01 8.67
N THR A 93 13.34 12.37 9.83
CA THR A 93 13.65 10.95 9.91
C THR A 93 12.55 10.13 9.23
N LEU A 94 11.28 10.47 9.45
CA LEU A 94 10.13 9.76 8.86
C LEU A 94 10.04 9.97 7.34
N CYS A 95 10.23 11.20 6.87
CA CYS A 95 10.11 11.57 5.47
C CYS A 95 11.43 11.39 4.68
N LYS A 96 12.50 10.91 5.32
CA LYS A 96 13.83 10.72 4.74
C LYS A 96 14.30 11.94 3.91
N ILE A 97 14.14 13.13 4.50
CA ILE A 97 14.50 14.38 3.84
C ILE A 97 16.03 14.50 3.77
N PRO A 98 16.63 14.74 2.58
CA PRO A 98 18.06 14.95 2.44
C PRO A 98 18.51 16.23 3.14
N ASP A 99 19.73 16.24 3.68
CA ASP A 99 20.24 17.31 4.55
C ASP A 99 20.20 18.69 3.89
N ASP A 100 20.46 18.75 2.58
CA ASP A 100 20.45 19.98 1.79
C ASP A 100 19.07 20.66 1.77
N GLN A 101 17.97 19.88 1.79
CA GLN A 101 16.60 20.42 1.76
C GLN A 101 16.03 20.71 3.14
N LYS A 102 16.70 20.28 4.21
CA LYS A 102 16.21 20.45 5.58
C LYS A 102 16.14 21.92 5.97
N VAL A 103 17.12 22.71 5.55
CA VAL A 103 17.20 24.14 5.88
C VAL A 103 16.08 24.88 5.17
N ASP A 104 15.92 24.68 3.85
CA ASP A 104 14.86 25.31 3.06
C ASP A 104 13.46 24.99 3.59
N LEU A 105 13.21 23.71 3.95
CA LEU A 105 11.95 23.30 4.55
C LEU A 105 11.70 23.94 5.92
N ALA A 106 12.74 24.13 6.73
CA ALA A 106 12.58 24.79 8.02
C ALA A 106 12.26 26.27 7.84
N SER A 107 12.95 26.95 6.93
CA SER A 107 12.73 28.37 6.63
C SER A 107 11.33 28.62 6.08
N LEU A 108 10.83 27.76 5.20
CA LEU A 108 9.48 27.89 4.60
C LEU A 108 8.33 27.68 5.62
N ASN A 109 8.61 27.05 6.76
CA ASN A 109 7.60 26.70 7.76
C ASN A 109 7.74 27.47 9.08
N MET A 110 8.50 28.57 9.08
CA MET A 110 8.43 29.59 10.12
C MET A 110 7.21 30.48 9.84
N ILE A 111 6.43 30.80 10.88
CA ILE A 111 5.20 31.60 10.79
C ILE A 111 5.20 32.65 11.92
N ASP A 112 4.58 33.82 11.68
CA ASP A 112 4.39 34.90 12.64
C ASP A 112 5.72 35.47 13.18
N LYS A 113 5.85 35.60 14.51
CA LYS A 113 6.99 36.23 15.22
C LYS A 113 8.34 35.53 15.03
N ALA A 114 8.38 34.41 14.30
CA ALA A 114 9.61 33.71 13.97
C ALA A 114 10.29 34.23 12.68
N GLU A 115 9.56 35.00 11.86
CA GLU A 115 10.08 35.56 10.59
C GLU A 115 10.75 36.94 10.77
N ASN A 116 10.68 37.56 11.96
CA ASN A 116 11.04 38.97 12.17
C ASN A 116 11.86 39.24 13.43
#